data_AF-A0A172XD79-F1
#
_entry.id   AF-A0A172XD79-F1
#
_cell.length_a   1.000
_cell.length_b   1.000
_cell.length_c   1.000
_cell.angle_alpha   90.00
_cell.angle_beta   90.00
_cell.angle_gamma   90.00
#
_symmetry.space_group_name_H-M   'P 1'
#
loop_
_entity.id
_entity.type
_entity.pdbx_description
1 polymer ?
#
loop_
_entity_poly.entity_id
_entity_poly.type
_entity_poly.pdbx_seq_one_letter_code
_entity_poly.pdbx_strand_id
1 'polypeptide(L)'
;MGLAQPVVTQQMVIAELTRAGINRDIAIDLSYRYYKNELTYKDIEFLKENFDIKLKHLEDGIINVKDELNTKIDSVENNLNIKIDTKFNDLDNKIDTVRSELKSDIKDLDNKIDVNKMELKSTLRLHGWMFGTLITLNIGIFLALMSLLVK
;
A
#
# COMPACT_ATOMS: atom_id res chain seq x y z
N MET A 1 58.24 30.24 46.35
CA MET A 1 57.90 28.96 47.00
C MET A 1 57.00 28.20 46.05
N GLY A 2 57.47 27.07 45.50
CA GLY A 2 56.61 26.21 44.67
C GLY A 2 55.54 25.56 45.55
N LEU A 3 54.28 25.62 45.15
CA LEU A 3 53.18 24.96 45.85
C LEU A 3 53.45 23.46 45.92
N ALA A 4 53.30 22.85 47.10
CA ALA A 4 53.43 21.41 47.26
C ALA A 4 52.39 20.71 46.37
N GLN A 5 52.84 19.85 45.47
CA GLN A 5 51.92 19.07 44.64
C GLN A 5 51.18 18.06 45.54
N PRO A 6 49.85 17.93 45.39
CA PRO A 6 49.09 16.96 46.17
C PRO A 6 49.54 15.54 45.82
N VAL A 7 49.83 14.74 46.85
CA VAL A 7 50.19 13.32 46.69
C VAL A 7 48.92 12.51 46.50
N VAL A 8 48.79 11.80 45.39
CA VAL A 8 47.65 10.93 45.09
C VAL A 8 47.74 9.68 45.97
N THR A 9 46.78 9.45 46.87
CA THR A 9 46.75 8.28 47.77
C THR A 9 46.05 7.05 47.19
N GLN A 10 46.39 5.83 47.64
CA GLN A 10 45.68 4.61 47.19
C GLN A 10 44.18 4.71 47.45
N GLN A 11 43.80 5.30 48.57
CA GLN A 11 42.42 5.49 48.95
C GLN A 11 41.69 6.47 48.02
N MET A 12 42.38 7.52 47.57
CA MET A 12 41.84 8.44 46.55
C MET A 12 41.60 7.70 45.23
N VAL A 13 42.55 6.88 44.79
CA VAL A 13 42.41 6.09 43.54
C VAL A 13 41.27 5.08 43.64
N ILE A 14 41.15 4.34 44.76
CA ILE A 14 40.03 3.41 45.00
C ILE A 14 38.69 4.14 44.95
N ALA A 15 38.60 5.31 45.59
CA ALA A 15 37.39 6.12 45.61
C ALA A 15 36.98 6.58 44.20
N GLU A 16 37.94 7.02 43.38
CA GLU A 16 37.68 7.40 41.98
C GLU A 16 37.25 6.20 41.13
N LEU A 17 37.98 5.08 41.18
CA LEU A 17 37.67 3.87 40.40
C LEU A 17 36.30 3.30 40.77
N THR A 18 35.98 3.26 42.07
CA THR A 18 34.66 2.82 42.54
C THR A 18 33.56 3.78 42.07
N ARG A 19 33.83 5.09 42.05
CA ARG A 19 32.89 6.10 41.52
C ARG A 19 32.67 5.96 40.01
N ALA A 20 33.69 5.52 39.28
CA ALA A 20 33.59 5.17 37.85
C ALA A 20 32.85 3.84 37.60
N GLY A 21 32.36 3.17 38.65
CA GLY A 21 31.59 1.93 38.56
C GLY A 21 32.43 0.66 38.52
N ILE A 22 33.75 0.75 38.75
CA ILE A 22 34.62 -0.41 38.84
C ILE A 22 34.35 -1.15 40.16
N ASN A 23 34.25 -2.48 40.09
CA ASN A 23 34.08 -3.32 41.25
C ASN A 23 35.17 -3.01 42.30
N ARG A 24 34.78 -2.92 43.58
CA ARG A 24 35.67 -2.47 44.68
C ARG A 24 36.93 -3.32 44.80
N ASP A 25 36.84 -4.64 44.64
CA ASP A 25 38.00 -5.53 44.76
C ASP A 25 38.97 -5.32 43.59
N ILE A 26 38.44 -5.08 42.39
CA ILE A 26 39.22 -4.71 41.20
C ILE A 26 39.84 -3.32 41.39
N ALA A 27 39.10 -2.35 41.94
CA ALA A 27 39.60 -1.01 42.21
C ALA A 27 40.75 -1.00 43.24
N ILE A 28 40.69 -1.88 44.24
CA ILE A 28 41.78 -2.09 45.21
C ILE A 28 43.02 -2.67 44.51
N ASP A 29 42.85 -3.72 43.72
CA ASP A 29 43.95 -4.34 42.97
C ASP A 29 44.62 -3.36 41.98
N LEU A 30 43.82 -2.60 41.22
CA LEU A 30 44.33 -1.57 40.29
C LEU A 30 45.04 -0.42 41.03
N SER A 31 44.50 0.03 42.16
CA SER A 31 45.13 1.06 43.00
C SER A 31 46.47 0.60 43.56
N TYR A 32 46.57 -0.68 43.94
CA TYR A 32 47.83 -1.30 44.37
C TYR A 32 48.86 -1.32 43.23
N ARG A 33 48.48 -1.80 42.04
CA ARG A 33 49.35 -1.84 40.86
C ARG A 33 49.81 -0.45 40.39
N TYR A 34 48.91 0.54 40.42
CA TYR A 34 49.25 1.94 40.13
C TYR A 34 50.35 2.45 41.07
N TYR A 35 50.20 2.19 42.37
CA TYR A 35 51.17 2.61 43.39
C TYR A 35 52.53 1.90 43.29
N LYS A 36 52.53 0.68 42.76
CA LYS A 36 53.76 -0.10 42.51
C LYS A 36 54.39 0.19 41.15
N ASN A 37 53.81 1.10 40.34
CA ASN A 37 54.18 1.33 38.94
C ASN A 37 54.15 0.05 38.08
N GLU A 38 53.31 -0.90 38.45
CA GLU A 38 53.11 -2.17 37.74
C GLU A 38 52.10 -2.03 36.58
N LEU A 39 51.35 -0.92 36.53
CA LEU A 39 50.50 -0.56 35.41
C LEU A 39 51.19 0.52 34.58
N THR A 40 51.69 0.13 33.41
CA THR A 40 52.44 1.05 32.54
C THR A 40 51.53 1.76 31.56
N TYR A 41 51.99 2.88 31.01
CA TYR A 41 51.29 3.58 29.92
C TYR A 41 50.99 2.62 28.74
N LYS A 42 51.88 1.66 28.48
CA LYS A 42 51.70 0.66 27.42
C LYS A 42 50.53 -0.28 27.67
N ASP A 43 50.26 -0.63 28.93
CA ASP A 43 49.12 -1.50 29.27
C ASP A 43 47.79 -0.77 29.05
N ILE A 44 47.75 0.52 29.40
CA ILE A 44 46.58 1.38 29.18
C ILE A 44 46.36 1.62 27.68
N GLU A 45 47.43 1.88 26.94
CA GLU A 45 47.41 2.05 25.48
C GLU A 45 46.91 0.78 24.79
N PHE A 46 47.43 -0.39 25.16
CA PHE A 46 46.97 -1.68 24.64
C PHE A 46 45.48 -1.93 24.91
N LEU A 47 45.01 -1.65 26.13
CA LEU A 47 43.58 -1.78 26.46
C LEU A 47 42.73 -0.84 25.61
N LYS A 48 43.15 0.42 25.47
CA LYS A 48 42.45 1.42 24.67
C LYS A 48 42.34 0.96 23.21
N GLU A 49 43.45 0.55 22.60
CA GLU A 49 43.46 0.03 21.22
C GLU A 49 42.53 -1.17 21.05
N ASN A 50 42.53 -2.11 22.01
CA ASN A 50 41.66 -3.28 21.97
C ASN A 50 40.17 -2.89 22.07
N PHE A 51 39.83 -1.94 22.94
CA PHE A 51 38.47 -1.40 23.05
C PHE A 51 38.04 -0.67 21.77
N ASP A 52 38.90 0.18 21.21
CA ASP A 52 38.62 0.92 19.98
C ASP A 52 38.39 -0.04 18.79
N ILE A 53 39.19 -1.11 18.68
CA ILE A 53 39.00 -2.17 17.67
C ILE A 53 37.65 -2.88 17.84
N LYS A 54 37.31 -3.26 19.08
CA LYS A 54 36.04 -3.94 19.38
C LYS A 54 34.83 -3.04 19.11
N LEU A 55 34.92 -1.76 19.46
CA LEU A 55 33.88 -0.77 19.16
C LEU A 55 33.69 -0.63 17.65
N LYS A 56 34.78 -0.52 16.89
CA LYS A 56 34.72 -0.47 15.44
C LYS A 56 34.05 -1.70 14.84
N HIS A 57 34.41 -2.91 15.28
CA HIS A 57 33.76 -4.14 14.81
C HIS A 57 32.25 -4.17 15.14
N LEU A 58 31.85 -3.62 16.29
CA LEU A 58 30.44 -3.51 16.65
C LEU A 58 29.71 -2.51 15.75
N GLU A 59 30.30 -1.34 15.49
CA GLU A 59 29.78 -0.33 14.57
C GLU A 59 29.61 -0.91 13.16
N ASP A 60 30.63 -1.59 12.65
CA ASP A 60 30.59 -2.28 11.35
C ASP A 60 29.47 -3.33 11.32
N GLY A 61 29.32 -4.12 12.39
CA GLY A 61 28.23 -5.09 12.52
C GLY A 61 26.84 -4.44 12.49
N ILE A 62 26.66 -3.30 13.16
CA ILE A 62 25.41 -2.54 13.17
C ILE A 62 25.11 -1.98 11.77
N ILE A 63 26.12 -1.42 11.09
CA ILE A 63 25.97 -0.91 9.71
C ILE A 63 25.56 -2.04 8.77
N ASN A 64 26.21 -3.20 8.85
CA ASN A 64 25.87 -4.36 8.02
C ASN A 64 24.43 -4.83 8.24
N VAL A 65 23.98 -4.91 9.51
CA VAL A 65 22.59 -5.28 9.83
C VAL A 65 21.61 -4.24 9.28
N LYS A 66 21.93 -2.96 9.41
CA LYS A 66 21.10 -1.87 8.87
C LYS A 66 20.97 -1.98 7.34
N ASP A 67 22.07 -2.24 6.64
CA ASP A 67 22.07 -2.34 5.18
C ASP A 67 21.33 -3.59 4.69
N GLU A 68 21.46 -4.72 5.40
CA GLU A 68 20.66 -5.93 5.12
C GLU A 68 19.16 -5.68 5.34
N LEU A 69 18.79 -4.98 6.41
CA LEU A 69 17.39 -4.61 6.67
C LEU A 69 16.84 -3.67 5.61
N ASN A 70 17.59 -2.64 5.21
CA ASN A 70 17.19 -1.74 4.11
C ASN A 70 16.96 -2.53 2.82
N THR A 71 17.90 -3.42 2.46
CA THR A 71 17.77 -4.27 1.26
C THR A 71 16.52 -5.16 1.32
N LYS A 72 16.21 -5.74 2.49
CA LYS A 72 14.98 -6.54 2.69
C LYS A 72 13.72 -5.69 2.59
N ILE A 73 13.72 -4.48 3.15
CA ILE A 73 12.61 -3.53 3.05
C ILE A 73 12.35 -3.17 1.58
N ASP A 74 13.39 -2.78 0.84
CA ASP A 74 13.29 -2.44 -0.58
C ASP A 74 12.77 -3.62 -1.41
N SER A 75 13.20 -4.85 -1.09
CA SER A 75 12.70 -6.05 -1.75
C SER A 75 11.21 -6.29 -1.47
N VAL A 76 10.77 -6.12 -0.22
CA VAL A 76 9.36 -6.24 0.16
C VAL A 76 8.52 -5.17 -0.51
N GLU A 77 8.96 -3.92 -0.52
CA GLU A 77 8.28 -2.80 -1.16
C GLU A 77 8.09 -3.04 -2.66
N ASN A 78 9.16 -3.41 -3.36
CA ASN A 78 9.10 -3.73 -4.80
C ASN A 78 8.14 -4.88 -5.10
N ASN A 79 8.17 -5.95 -4.29
CA ASN A 79 7.26 -7.09 -4.45
C ASN A 79 5.79 -6.71 -4.21
N LEU A 80 5.52 -5.81 -3.25
CA LEU A 80 4.18 -5.30 -2.99
C LEU A 80 3.69 -4.41 -4.14
N ASN A 81 4.53 -3.51 -4.64
CA ASN A 81 4.20 -2.66 -5.78
C ASN A 81 3.82 -3.49 -7.02
N ILE A 82 4.63 -4.49 -7.37
CA ILE A 82 4.34 -5.39 -8.51
C ILE A 82 3.00 -6.12 -8.32
N LYS A 83 2.71 -6.62 -7.11
CA LYS A 83 1.44 -7.29 -6.81
C LYS A 83 0.24 -6.34 -6.92
N ILE A 84 0.39 -5.11 -6.46
CA ILE A 84 -0.65 -4.08 -6.53
C ILE A 84 -0.91 -3.73 -8.00
N ASP A 85 0.11 -3.43 -8.78
CA ASP A 85 -0.02 -3.09 -10.21
C ASP A 85 -0.68 -4.22 -11.00
N THR A 86 -0.28 -5.46 -10.74
CA THR A 86 -0.92 -6.64 -11.36
C THR A 86 -2.40 -6.71 -11.03
N LYS A 87 -2.78 -6.44 -9.76
CA LYS A 87 -4.19 -6.50 -9.34
C LYS A 87 -5.02 -5.35 -9.91
N PHE A 88 -4.44 -4.16 -10.07
CA PHE A 88 -5.11 -3.06 -10.77
C PHE A 88 -5.36 -3.40 -12.24
N ASN A 89 -4.35 -3.91 -12.95
CA ASN A 89 -4.51 -4.33 -14.35
C ASN A 89 -5.56 -5.45 -14.51
N ASP A 90 -5.59 -6.43 -13.60
CA ASP A 90 -6.62 -7.48 -13.57
C ASP A 90 -8.04 -6.88 -13.42
N LEU A 91 -8.19 -5.86 -12.56
CA LEU A 91 -9.47 -5.21 -12.31
C LEU A 91 -9.90 -4.34 -13.49
N ASP A 92 -9.00 -3.57 -14.09
CA ASP A 92 -9.28 -2.75 -15.27
C ASP A 92 -9.77 -3.64 -16.44
N ASN A 93 -9.09 -4.76 -16.69
CA ASN A 93 -9.51 -5.73 -17.71
C ASN A 93 -10.91 -6.30 -17.45
N LYS A 94 -11.25 -6.60 -16.18
CA LYS A 94 -12.59 -7.07 -15.81
C LYS A 94 -13.65 -5.98 -16.02
N ILE A 95 -13.34 -4.73 -15.68
CA ILE A 95 -14.22 -3.58 -15.90
C ILE A 95 -14.48 -3.38 -17.38
N ASP A 96 -13.44 -3.44 -18.23
CA ASP A 96 -13.57 -3.30 -19.67
C ASP A 96 -14.39 -4.44 -20.31
N THR A 97 -14.25 -5.66 -19.79
CA THR A 97 -15.06 -6.81 -20.21
C THR A 97 -16.54 -6.58 -19.89
N VAL A 98 -16.87 -6.27 -18.63
CA VAL A 98 -18.25 -5.99 -18.20
C VAL A 98 -18.85 -4.81 -18.97
N ARG A 99 -18.07 -3.75 -19.20
CA ARG A 99 -18.52 -2.59 -19.99
C ARG A 99 -18.85 -2.98 -21.43
N SER A 100 -18.04 -3.86 -22.04
CA SER A 100 -18.25 -4.34 -23.40
C SER A 100 -19.50 -5.22 -23.50
N GLU A 101 -19.70 -6.13 -22.54
CA GLU A 101 -20.91 -6.96 -22.42
C GLU A 101 -22.17 -6.10 -22.29
N LEU A 102 -22.19 -5.16 -21.34
CA LEU A 102 -23.32 -4.25 -21.15
C LEU A 102 -23.63 -3.41 -22.39
N LYS A 103 -22.61 -2.95 -23.12
CA LYS A 103 -22.80 -2.22 -24.38
C LYS A 103 -23.44 -3.12 -25.45
N SER A 104 -23.08 -4.40 -25.49
CA SER A 104 -23.70 -5.37 -26.40
C SER A 104 -25.16 -5.62 -26.02
N ASP A 105 -25.45 -5.84 -24.74
CA ASP A 105 -26.81 -6.07 -24.25
C ASP A 105 -27.73 -4.88 -24.53
N ILE A 106 -27.26 -3.65 -24.32
CA ILE A 106 -28.00 -2.43 -24.64
C ILE A 106 -28.31 -2.37 -26.14
N LYS A 107 -27.34 -2.66 -27.01
CA LYS A 107 -27.54 -2.67 -28.46
C LYS A 107 -28.58 -3.72 -28.89
N ASP A 108 -28.54 -4.90 -28.29
CA ASP A 108 -29.50 -5.96 -28.58
C ASP A 108 -30.92 -5.61 -28.10
N LEU A 109 -31.03 -4.92 -26.97
CA LEU A 109 -32.31 -4.38 -26.50
C LEU A 109 -32.84 -3.28 -27.44
N ASP A 110 -31.99 -2.34 -27.88
CA ASP A 110 -32.37 -1.30 -28.85
C ASP A 110 -32.91 -1.92 -30.15
N ASN A 111 -32.22 -2.94 -30.69
CA ASN A 111 -32.67 -3.66 -31.87
C ASN A 111 -34.05 -4.31 -31.67
N LYS A 112 -34.28 -4.96 -30.51
CA LYS A 112 -35.58 -5.58 -30.19
C LYS A 112 -36.70 -4.54 -30.07
N ILE A 113 -36.40 -3.37 -29.47
CA ILE A 113 -37.35 -2.26 -29.35
C ILE A 113 -37.73 -1.73 -30.74
N ASP A 114 -36.76 -1.55 -31.63
CA ASP A 114 -37.01 -1.08 -32.99
C ASP A 114 -37.88 -2.04 -33.81
N VAL A 115 -37.61 -3.35 -33.71
CA VAL A 115 -38.44 -4.40 -34.33
C VAL A 115 -39.87 -4.33 -33.81
N ASN A 116 -40.05 -4.34 -32.48
CA ASN A 116 -41.39 -4.26 -31.87
C ASN A 116 -42.14 -2.99 -32.27
N LYS A 117 -41.44 -1.85 -32.36
CA LYS A 117 -42.01 -0.58 -32.82
C LYS A 117 -42.47 -0.65 -34.28
N MET A 118 -41.70 -1.30 -35.15
CA MET A 118 -42.07 -1.52 -36.54
C MET A 118 -43.31 -2.43 -36.67
N GLU A 119 -43.35 -3.53 -35.93
CA GLU A 119 -44.49 -4.46 -35.89
C GLU A 119 -45.77 -3.81 -35.36
N LEU A 120 -45.66 -3.02 -34.28
CA LEU A 120 -46.80 -2.28 -33.75
C LEU A 120 -47.30 -1.24 -34.77
N LYS A 121 -46.40 -0.51 -35.40
CA LYS A 121 -46.75 0.50 -36.42
C LYS A 121 -47.42 -0.14 -37.64
N SER A 122 -46.95 -1.30 -38.11
CA SER A 122 -47.56 -2.00 -39.23
C SER A 122 -48.96 -2.51 -38.87
N THR A 123 -49.11 -3.09 -37.67
CA THR A 123 -50.39 -3.57 -37.13
C THR A 123 -51.41 -2.44 -37.01
N LEU A 124 -51.03 -1.29 -36.44
CA LEU A 124 -51.91 -0.13 -36.32
C LEU A 124 -52.32 0.43 -37.68
N ARG A 125 -51.41 0.47 -38.68
CA ARG A 125 -51.75 0.87 -40.04
C ARG A 125 -52.77 -0.05 -40.69
N LEU A 126 -52.64 -1.36 -40.50
CA LEU A 126 -53.58 -2.35 -41.02
C LEU A 126 -54.96 -2.21 -40.36
N HIS A 127 -55.01 -2.06 -39.04
CA HIS A 127 -56.27 -1.81 -38.33
C HIS A 127 -56.92 -0.49 -38.76
N GLY A 128 -56.14 0.59 -38.87
CA GLY A 128 -56.64 1.87 -39.37
C GLY A 128 -57.24 1.76 -40.77
N TRP A 129 -56.60 1.00 -41.65
CA TRP A 129 -57.12 0.73 -43.00
C TRP A 129 -58.42 -0.09 -42.97
N MET A 130 -58.49 -1.15 -42.17
CA MET A 130 -59.71 -1.96 -41.99
C MET A 130 -60.88 -1.17 -41.40
N PHE A 131 -60.62 -0.30 -40.41
CA PHE A 131 -61.67 0.57 -39.88
C PHE A 131 -62.17 1.55 -40.94
N GLY A 132 -61.28 2.08 -41.78
CA GLY A 132 -61.66 2.91 -42.92
C GLY A 132 -62.64 2.22 -43.87
N THR A 133 -62.36 0.97 -44.26
CA THR A 133 -63.27 0.20 -45.14
C THR A 133 -64.58 -0.19 -44.45
N LEU A 134 -64.54 -0.51 -43.16
CA LEU A 134 -65.73 -0.81 -42.38
C LEU A 134 -66.64 0.42 -42.27
N ILE A 135 -66.07 1.61 -42.00
CA ILE A 135 -66.82 2.86 -41.91
C ILE A 135 -67.48 3.19 -43.26
N THR A 136 -66.75 3.11 -44.37
CA THR A 136 -67.31 3.43 -45.70
C THR A 136 -68.42 2.47 -46.10
N LEU A 137 -68.28 1.18 -45.80
CA LEU A 137 -69.33 0.18 -46.03
C LEU A 137 -70.60 0.50 -45.23
N ASN A 138 -70.46 0.79 -43.93
CA ASN A 138 -71.60 1.11 -43.06
C ASN A 138 -72.33 2.39 -43.51
N ILE A 139 -71.60 3.45 -43.88
CA ILE A 139 -72.19 4.68 -44.42
C ILE A 139 -72.94 4.39 -45.73
N GLY A 140 -72.35 3.59 -46.63
CA GLY A 140 -72.98 3.22 -47.90
C GLY A 140 -74.30 2.47 -47.72
N ILE A 141 -74.34 1.48 -46.82
CA ILE A 141 -75.56 0.74 -46.49
C ILE A 141 -76.63 1.68 -45.91
N PHE A 142 -76.24 2.55 -44.97
CA PHE A 142 -77.17 3.51 -44.36
C PHE A 142 -77.82 4.43 -45.39
N LEU A 143 -77.03 5.02 -46.30
CA LEU A 143 -77.54 5.87 -47.37
C LEU A 143 -78.48 5.11 -48.32
N ALA A 144 -78.14 3.87 -48.68
CA ALA A 144 -78.99 3.02 -49.51
C ALA A 144 -80.35 2.74 -48.85
N LEU A 145 -80.37 2.43 -47.54
CA LEU A 145 -81.61 2.22 -46.79
C LEU A 145 -82.46 3.49 -46.70
N MET A 146 -81.84 4.65 -46.44
CA MET A 146 -82.55 5.93 -46.44
C MET A 146 -83.21 6.23 -47.79
N SER A 147 -82.54 5.90 -48.90
CA SER A 147 -83.10 6.07 -50.25
C SER A 147 -84.36 5.22 -50.51
N LEU A 148 -84.52 4.09 -49.81
CA LEU A 148 -85.69 3.22 -49.93
C LEU A 148 -86.88 3.72 -49.11
N LEU A 149 -86.62 4.43 -48.01
CA LEU A 149 -87.65 4.99 -47.11
C LEU A 149 -88.25 6.30 -47.62
N VAL A 150 -87.52 7.08 -48.43
CA VAL A 150 -87.96 8.40 -48.96
C VAL A 150 -88.69 8.24 -50.32
N LYS A 151 -89.31 7.08 -50.58
CA LYS A 151 -90.18 6.85 -51.74
C LYS A 151 -91.64 7.18 -51.43
#